data_AF-A0A5B0WAN5-F1
#
_entry.id   AF-A0A5B0WAN5-F1
#
_cell.length_a   1.000
_cell.length_b   1.000
_cell.length_c   1.000
_cell.angle_alpha   90.00
_cell.angle_beta   90.00
_cell.angle_gamma   90.00
#
_symmetry.space_group_name_H-M   'P 1'
#
loop_
_entity.id
_entity.type
_entity.pdbx_description
1 polymer ?
#
loop_
_entity_poly.entity_id
_entity_poly.type
_entity_poly.pdbx_seq_one_letter_code
_entity_poly.pdbx_strand_id
1 'polypeptide(L)' 'MNNRYQLKIVIASDIDYECLVAEIYCNGEFFALLQQEEGVENIKVEFSPSTRIIDLDWLQYALSKAKEHLLNN' A
#
# COMPACT_ATOMS: atom_id res chain seq x y z
N MET A 1 4.97 -18.86 1.71
CA MET A 1 3.79 -18.01 1.99
C MET A 1 2.56 -18.72 1.47
N ASN A 2 1.57 -18.98 2.31
CA ASN A 2 0.31 -19.61 1.88
C ASN A 2 -0.41 -18.67 0.90
N ASN A 3 -0.82 -19.22 -0.24
CA ASN A 3 -1.35 -18.53 -1.42
C ASN A 3 -2.75 -17.90 -1.22
N ARG A 4 -3.12 -17.49 0.00
CA ARG A 4 -4.50 -17.05 0.34
C ARG A 4 -4.81 -15.60 -0.02
N TYR A 5 -3.78 -14.77 -0.17
CA TYR A 5 -3.93 -13.32 -0.38
C TYR A 5 -3.10 -12.88 -1.58
N GLN A 6 -3.78 -12.60 -2.69
CA GLN A 6 -3.17 -12.04 -3.88
C GLN A 6 -2.88 -10.55 -3.64
N LEU A 7 -1.60 -10.18 -3.63
CA LEU A 7 -1.15 -8.80 -3.56
C LEU A 7 -1.10 -8.18 -4.95
N LYS A 8 -1.65 -6.99 -5.10
CA LYS A 8 -1.41 -6.09 -6.25
C LYS A 8 -1.05 -4.71 -5.69
N ILE A 9 -0.03 -4.09 -6.27
CA ILE A 9 0.39 -2.72 -5.94
C ILE A 9 0.19 -1.87 -7.19
N VAL A 10 -0.40 -0.69 -7.02
CA VAL A 10 -0.58 0.30 -8.10
C VAL A 10 0.06 1.60 -7.65
N ILE A 11 0.85 2.19 -8.55
CA ILE A 11 1.45 3.50 -8.33
C ILE A 11 0.58 4.51 -9.05
N ALA A 12 0.03 5.45 -8.30
CA ALA A 12 -0.91 6.43 -8.80
C ALA A 12 -0.44 7.84 -8.43
N SER A 13 -0.70 8.79 -9.32
CA SER A 13 -0.76 10.21 -9.00
C SER A 13 -2.23 10.60 -9.04
N ASP A 14 -2.92 10.48 -7.91
CA ASP A 14 -4.32 10.94 -7.83
C ASP A 14 -4.36 12.47 -7.88
N ILE A 15 -5.47 13.05 -8.33
CA ILE A 15 -5.71 14.50 -8.27
C ILE A 15 -5.80 14.96 -6.81
N ASP A 16 -6.26 14.07 -5.93
CA ASP A 16 -6.42 14.33 -4.51
C ASP A 16 -5.09 14.31 -3.73
N TYR A 17 -3.99 13.85 -4.34
CA TYR A 17 -2.67 13.79 -3.70
C TYR A 17 -1.62 14.57 -4.51
N GLU A 18 -0.84 15.41 -3.84
CA GLU A 18 0.21 16.21 -4.51
C GLU A 18 1.41 15.36 -4.94
N CYS A 19 1.58 14.19 -4.30
CA CYS A 19 2.67 13.25 -4.54
C CYS A 19 2.15 11.90 -5.04
N LEU A 20 3.06 11.10 -5.63
CA LEU A 20 2.77 9.70 -5.94
C LEU A 20 2.36 8.95 -4.67
N VAL A 21 1.36 8.08 -4.81
CA VAL A 21 0.92 7.13 -3.79
C VAL A 21 1.09 5.70 -4.29
N ALA A 22 1.25 4.76 -3.36
CA ALA A 22 1.25 3.34 -3.66
C ALA A 22 0.02 2.67 -3.04
N GLU A 23 -0.96 2.35 -3.88
CA GLU A 23 -2.16 1.63 -3.48
C GLU A 23 -1.87 0.14 -3.35
N ILE A 24 -2.38 -0.46 -2.27
CA ILE A 24 -2.26 -1.86 -1.94
C ILE A 24 -3.64 -2.49 -2.09
N TYR A 25 -3.73 -3.50 -2.96
CA TYR A 25 -4.90 -4.32 -3.15
C TYR A 25 -4.64 -5.74 -2.68
N CYS A 26 -5.60 -6.31 -1.96
CA CYS A 26 -5.59 -7.69 -1.52
C CYS A 26 -6.82 -8.41 -2.07
N ASN A 27 -6.59 -9.49 -2.82
CA ASN A 27 -7.64 -10.23 -3.53
C ASN A 27 -8.51 -9.32 -4.41
N GLY A 28 -7.91 -8.30 -5.03
CA GLY A 28 -8.59 -7.35 -5.91
C GLY A 28 -9.31 -6.19 -5.20
N GLU A 29 -9.38 -6.20 -3.87
CA GLU A 29 -10.03 -5.14 -3.09
C GLU A 29 -8.99 -4.17 -2.51
N PHE A 30 -9.32 -2.87 -2.52
CA PHE A 30 -8.50 -1.83 -1.91
C PHE A 30 -8.33 -2.10 -0.42
N PHE A 31 -7.07 -2.15 0.03
CA PHE A 31 -6.72 -2.48 1.40
C PHE A 31 -6.10 -1.29 2.13
N ALA A 32 -5.13 -0.61 1.50
CA ALA A 32 -4.43 0.53 2.06
C ALA A 32 -3.72 1.32 0.96
N LEU A 33 -3.22 2.51 1.27
CA LEU A 33 -2.25 3.22 0.44
C LEU A 33 -1.07 3.74 1.29
N LEU A 34 0.08 3.88 0.64
CA LEU A 34 1.23 4.61 1.18
C LEU A 34 1.28 5.98 0.50
N GLN A 35 1.48 7.01 1.32
CA GLN A 35 1.61 8.40 0.89
C GLN A 35 2.95 8.98 1.38
N GLN A 36 3.54 9.86 0.57
CA GLN A 36 4.85 10.46 0.83
C GLN A 36 4.83 12.01 0.81
N GLU A 37 3.67 12.61 1.05
CA GLU A 37 3.48 14.07 0.99
C GLU A 37 4.37 14.81 1.99
N GLU A 38 4.67 14.21 3.14
CA GLU A 38 5.60 14.75 4.15
C GLU A 38 7.06 14.34 3.92
N GLY A 39 7.37 13.87 2.72
CA GLY A 39 8.70 13.42 2.29
C GLY A 39 8.94 11.93 2.50
N VAL A 40 9.97 11.41 1.82
CA VAL A 40 10.33 9.98 1.78
C VAL A 40 10.71 9.37 3.14
N GLU A 41 11.12 10.21 4.09
CA GLU A 41 11.44 9.82 5.47
C GLU A 41 10.17 9.67 6.35
N ASN A 42 9.04 10.25 5.93
CA ASN A 42 7.79 10.31 6.69
C ASN A 42 6.63 9.65 5.92
N ILE A 43 6.86 8.46 5.37
CA ILE A 43 5.80 7.71 4.67
C ILE A 43 4.69 7.35 5.66
N LYS A 44 3.45 7.73 5.33
CA LYS A 44 2.25 7.35 6.08
C LYS A 44 1.51 6.22 5.38
N VAL A 45 0.79 5.45 6.17
CA VAL A 45 -0.11 4.39 5.69
C VAL A 45 -1.53 4.79 6.03
N GLU A 46 -2.40 4.80 5.02
CA GLU A 46 -3.83 4.98 5.18
C GLU A 46 -4.53 3.67 4.87
N PHE A 47 -5.35 3.18 5.80
CA PHE A 47 -6.07 1.92 5.65
C PHE A 47 -7.48 2.15 5.14
N SER A 48 -7.97 1.22 4.34
CA SER A 48 -9.38 1.17 3.97
C SER A 48 -10.26 1.15 5.24
N PRO A 49 -11.37 1.90 5.29
CA PRO A 49 -12.26 1.94 6.43
C PRO A 49 -12.94 0.58 6.69
N SER A 50 -13.01 -0.29 5.68
CA SER A 50 -13.54 -1.65 5.79
C SER A 50 -12.46 -2.65 6.22
N THR A 51 -11.77 -2.36 7.33
CA THR A 51 -10.64 -3.16 7.80
C THR A 51 -11.06 -4.61 8.08
N ARG A 52 -10.34 -5.55 7.48
CA ARG A 52 -10.51 -7.00 7.69
C ARG A 52 -9.34 -7.59 8.47
N ILE A 53 -9.58 -8.71 9.14
CA ILE A 53 -8.50 -9.50 9.75
C ILE A 53 -7.62 -10.04 8.61
N ILE A 54 -6.33 -9.72 8.65
CA ILE A 54 -5.33 -10.12 7.67
C ILE A 54 -4.18 -10.84 8.38
N ASP A 55 -3.47 -11.70 7.65
CA ASP A 55 -2.25 -12.32 8.12
C ASP A 55 -1.14 -11.27 8.33
N LEU A 56 -0.46 -11.30 9.48
CA LEU A 56 0.54 -10.30 9.86
C LEU A 56 1.75 -10.31 8.92
N ASP A 57 2.23 -11.51 8.57
CA ASP A 57 3.40 -11.65 7.69
C ASP A 57 3.07 -11.13 6.28
N TRP A 58 1.85 -11.39 5.80
CA TRP A 58 1.37 -10.81 4.55
C TRP A 58 1.30 -9.27 4.62
N LEU A 59 0.80 -8.70 5.71
CA LEU A 59 0.73 -7.24 5.88
C LEU A 59 2.12 -6.60 5.84
N GLN A 60 3.06 -7.15 6.60
CA GLN A 60 4.45 -6.66 6.62
C GLN A 60 5.09 -6.75 5.22
N TYR A 61 4.88 -7.88 4.53
CA TYR A 61 5.35 -8.07 3.16
C TYR A 61 4.74 -7.04 2.19
N ALA A 62 3.43 -6.83 2.24
CA ALA A 62 2.72 -5.90 1.36
C ALA A 62 3.18 -4.45 1.56
N LEU A 63 3.32 -4.00 2.82
CA LEU A 63 3.81 -2.66 3.14
C LEU A 63 5.25 -2.46 2.68
N SER A 64 6.12 -3.45 2.91
CA SER A 64 7.52 -3.41 2.45
C SER A 64 7.60 -3.28 0.93
N LYS A 65 6.83 -4.10 0.19
CA LYS A 65 6.81 -4.07 -1.27
C LYS A 65 6.23 -2.77 -1.82
N ALA A 66 5.17 -2.25 -1.21
CA ALA A 66 4.59 -0.97 -1.62
C ALA A 66 5.56 0.19 -1.42
N LYS A 67 6.29 0.22 -0.29
CA LYS A 67 7.35 1.21 -0.04
C LYS A 67 8.47 1.09 -1.06
N GLU A 68 8.94 -0.12 -1.35
CA GLU A 68 9.95 -0.36 -2.38
C GLU A 68 9.50 0.16 -3.76
N HIS A 69 8.24 -0.06 -4.13
CA HIS A 69 7.73 0.46 -5.41
C HIS A 69 7.66 1.98 -5.35
N LEU A 70 7.06 2.56 -4.31
CA LEU A 70 6.89 4.00 -4.16
C LEU A 70 8.22 4.78 -4.27
N LEU A 71 9.31 4.25 -3.68
CA LEU A 71 10.60 4.91 -3.64
C LEU A 71 11.51 4.65 -4.86
N ASN A 72 11.24 3.60 -5.64
CA ASN A 72 12.05 3.22 -6.80
C ASN A 72 11.37 3.52 -8.15
N ASN A 73 10.28 4.30 -8.15
CA ASN A 73 9.68 4.84 -9.38
C ASN A 73 10.29 6.19 -9.77
#